data_AF-A0A1G6LGA2-F1
#
_entry.id   AF-A0A1G6LGA2-F1
#
_cell.length_a   1.000
_cell.length_b   1.000
_cell.length_c   1.000
_cell.angle_alpha   90.00
_cell.angle_beta   90.00
_cell.angle_gamma   90.00
#
_symmetry.space_group_name_H-M   'P 1'
#
loop_
_entity.id
_entity.type
_entity.pdbx_description
1 polymer ?
#
loop_
_entity_poly.entity_id
_entity_poly.type
_entity_poly.pdbx_seq_one_letter_code
_entity_poly.pdbx_strand_id
1 'polypeptide(L)'
;MNQSDFSNIVKEFIIRSCPEFAGKILYYEDDSFDCELRSESDLFSIWIATYNCEITIGLRDPLGKSDIHTHIEFNHYDNEDFEDAFNYLKNFIERIKTEKLILVKKNDENYDWLDVDDFRGSIHSKISWKRN
;
A
#
# COMPACT_ATOMS: atom_id res chain seq x y z
N MET A 1 -13.26 -15.88 -9.30
CA MET A 1 -13.35 -15.65 -7.84
C MET A 1 -14.30 -14.48 -7.62
N ASN A 2 -15.13 -14.47 -6.57
CA ASN A 2 -15.95 -13.30 -6.23
C ASN A 2 -15.18 -12.35 -5.28
N GLN A 3 -15.70 -11.14 -5.08
CA GLN A 3 -15.07 -10.10 -4.27
C GLN A 3 -14.86 -10.54 -2.81
N SER A 4 -15.85 -11.18 -2.19
CA SER A 4 -15.77 -11.63 -0.79
C SER A 4 -14.64 -12.65 -0.57
N ASP A 5 -14.56 -13.67 -1.42
CA ASP A 5 -13.50 -14.68 -1.38
C ASP A 5 -12.13 -14.03 -1.59
N PHE A 6 -12.03 -13.13 -2.58
CA PHE A 6 -10.80 -12.40 -2.87
C PHE A 6 -10.34 -11.57 -1.67
N SER A 7 -11.20 -10.70 -1.17
CA SER A 7 -10.96 -9.89 0.02
C SER A 7 -10.51 -10.72 1.22
N ASN A 8 -11.13 -11.88 1.46
CA ASN A 8 -10.75 -12.75 2.56
C ASN A 8 -9.34 -13.33 2.37
N ILE A 9 -8.98 -13.78 1.17
CA ILE A 9 -7.63 -14.31 0.90
C ILE A 9 -6.58 -13.21 1.11
N VAL A 10 -6.81 -12.00 0.58
CA VAL A 10 -5.89 -10.87 0.73
C VAL A 10 -5.75 -10.47 2.20
N LYS A 11 -6.86 -10.38 2.94
CA LYS A 11 -6.85 -10.09 4.37
C LYS A 11 -6.01 -11.10 5.15
N GLU A 12 -6.24 -12.40 4.94
CA GLU A 12 -5.50 -13.44 5.66
C GLU A 12 -3.99 -13.36 5.36
N PHE A 13 -3.62 -13.05 4.11
CA PHE A 13 -2.24 -12.78 3.75
C PHE A 13 -1.65 -11.57 4.49
N ILE A 14 -2.36 -10.43 4.48
CA ILE A 14 -1.90 -9.19 5.12
C ILE A 14 -1.73 -9.40 6.62
N ILE A 15 -2.70 -10.00 7.31
CA ILE A 15 -2.64 -10.21 8.77
C ILE A 15 -1.47 -11.14 9.13
N ARG A 16 -1.20 -12.17 8.33
CA ARG A 16 -0.10 -13.10 8.56
C ARG A 16 1.27 -12.46 8.30
N SER A 17 1.39 -11.68 7.23
CA SER A 17 2.68 -11.14 6.76
C SER A 17 3.03 -9.78 7.36
N CYS A 18 2.02 -8.97 7.67
CA CYS A 18 2.12 -7.62 8.23
C CYS A 18 1.08 -7.44 9.35
N PRO A 19 1.29 -8.07 10.52
CA PRO A 19 0.30 -8.07 11.61
C PRO A 19 -0.10 -6.69 12.12
N GLU A 20 0.64 -5.63 11.83
CA GLU A 20 0.30 -4.27 12.27
C GLU A 20 -0.97 -3.72 11.58
N PHE A 21 -1.41 -4.34 10.49
CA PHE A 21 -2.69 -4.07 9.85
C PHE A 21 -3.86 -4.81 10.52
N ALA A 22 -3.60 -5.73 11.47
CA ALA A 22 -4.66 -6.43 12.17
C ALA A 22 -5.56 -5.44 12.92
N GLY A 23 -6.88 -5.63 12.79
CA GLY A 23 -7.87 -4.73 13.39
C GLY A 23 -8.05 -3.39 12.65
N LYS A 24 -7.41 -3.21 11.49
CA LYS A 24 -7.54 -2.00 10.66
C LYS A 24 -8.31 -2.22 9.36
N ILE A 25 -8.87 -3.42 9.18
CA ILE A 25 -9.68 -3.79 8.03
C ILE A 25 -11.08 -3.19 8.19
N LEU A 26 -11.52 -2.43 7.18
CA LEU A 26 -12.85 -1.84 7.08
C LEU A 26 -13.50 -2.36 5.81
N TYR A 27 -14.53 -3.19 5.95
CA TYR A 27 -15.29 -3.73 4.82
C TYR A 27 -16.37 -2.76 4.35
N TYR A 28 -16.63 -2.77 3.05
CA TYR A 28 -17.74 -2.08 2.39
C TYR A 28 -18.89 -3.05 2.05
N GLU A 29 -19.99 -2.51 1.54
CA GLU A 29 -21.20 -3.29 1.20
C GLU A 29 -20.99 -4.28 0.05
N ASP A 30 -19.98 -4.06 -0.80
CA ASP A 30 -19.62 -4.93 -1.92
C ASP A 30 -18.59 -6.02 -1.55
N ASP A 31 -18.34 -6.22 -0.25
CA ASP A 31 -17.32 -7.11 0.33
C ASP A 31 -15.86 -6.72 0.01
N SER A 32 -15.60 -5.59 -0.65
CA SER A 32 -14.26 -5.02 -0.69
C SER A 32 -13.86 -4.48 0.69
N PHE A 33 -12.57 -4.26 0.92
CA PHE A 33 -12.11 -3.60 2.13
C PHE A 33 -11.03 -2.57 1.85
N ASP A 34 -10.89 -1.65 2.79
CA ASP A 34 -9.72 -0.80 2.99
C ASP A 34 -9.00 -1.16 4.28
N CYS A 35 -7.68 -1.01 4.29
CA CYS A 35 -6.92 -0.97 5.53
C CYS A 35 -5.74 0.00 5.44
N GLU A 36 -5.42 0.62 6.57
CA GLU A 36 -4.41 1.66 6.62
C GLU A 36 -3.45 1.51 7.79
N LEU A 37 -2.16 1.72 7.53
CA LEU A 37 -1.14 1.79 8.56
C LEU A 37 -0.48 3.17 8.53
N ARG A 38 -0.76 3.95 9.58
CA ARG A 38 -0.14 5.26 9.80
C ARG A 38 1.37 5.12 9.97
N SER A 39 2.13 6.04 9.35
CA SER A 39 3.56 6.18 9.56
C SER A 39 3.87 6.55 11.02
N GLU A 40 5.07 6.25 11.49
CA GLU A 40 5.51 6.63 12.85
C GLU A 40 5.68 8.15 12.99
N SER A 41 5.90 8.83 11.87
CA SER A 41 5.88 10.30 11.79
C SER A 41 4.47 10.90 11.89
N ASP A 42 3.41 10.08 11.84
CA ASP A 42 2.00 10.49 11.81
C ASP A 42 1.59 11.38 10.62
N LEU A 43 2.45 11.51 9.60
CA LEU A 43 2.26 12.40 8.46
C LEU A 43 1.54 11.77 7.28
N PHE A 44 1.63 10.45 7.09
CA PHE A 44 0.99 9.74 5.97
C PHE A 44 0.67 8.30 6.39
N SER A 45 -0.06 7.54 5.57
CA SER A 45 -0.31 6.11 5.81
C SER A 45 -0.01 5.27 4.58
N ILE A 46 0.38 4.01 4.78
CA ILE A 46 0.18 2.98 3.75
C ILE A 46 -1.31 2.70 3.70
N TRP A 47 -1.88 2.65 2.51
CA TRP A 47 -3.27 2.29 2.25
C TRP A 47 -3.32 1.09 1.31
N ILE A 48 -4.13 0.10 1.67
CA ILE A 48 -4.36 -1.10 0.86
C ILE A 48 -5.87 -1.28 0.72
N ALA A 49 -6.33 -1.54 -0.51
CA ALA A 49 -7.73 -1.78 -0.81
C ALA A 49 -7.91 -2.98 -1.75
N THR A 50 -9.12 -3.54 -1.80
CA THR A 50 -9.44 -4.73 -2.60
C THR A 50 -10.63 -4.54 -3.55
N TYR A 51 -10.62 -3.53 -4.41
CA TYR A 51 -11.77 -3.27 -5.30
C TYR A 51 -11.75 -4.15 -6.55
N ASN A 52 -12.92 -4.61 -7.00
CA ASN A 52 -13.09 -5.38 -8.25
C ASN A 52 -12.14 -6.59 -8.40
N CYS A 53 -11.91 -7.33 -7.31
CA CYS A 53 -10.97 -8.46 -7.26
C CYS A 53 -9.52 -8.09 -7.64
N GLU A 54 -9.09 -6.88 -7.31
CA GLU A 54 -7.73 -6.36 -7.51
C GLU A 54 -7.22 -5.78 -6.19
N ILE A 55 -5.90 -5.81 -5.96
CA ILE A 55 -5.31 -5.09 -4.82
C ILE A 55 -4.83 -3.72 -5.29
N THR A 56 -5.33 -2.66 -4.66
CA THR A 56 -4.71 -1.33 -4.74
C THR A 56 -3.78 -1.16 -3.55
N ILE A 57 -2.53 -0.75 -3.77
CA ILE A 57 -1.62 -0.32 -2.70
C ILE A 57 -1.09 1.08 -3.00
N GLY A 58 -1.12 1.93 -1.99
CA GLY A 58 -0.74 3.32 -2.10
C GLY A 58 -0.25 3.94 -0.81
N LEU A 59 0.04 5.23 -0.93
CA LEU A 59 0.25 6.13 0.20
C LEU A 59 -0.93 7.09 0.28
N ARG A 60 -1.56 7.18 1.45
CA ARG A 60 -2.45 8.29 1.75
C ARG A 60 -1.60 9.46 2.24
N ASP A 61 -1.61 10.55 1.49
CA ASP A 61 -0.76 11.71 1.72
C ASP A 61 -1.16 12.51 3.00
N PRO A 62 -0.39 13.54 3.40
CA PRO A 62 -0.71 14.35 4.57
C PRO A 62 -2.04 15.12 4.50
N LEU A 63 -2.60 15.27 3.30
CA LEU A 63 -3.91 15.89 3.06
C LEU A 63 -5.04 14.85 3.07
N GLY A 64 -4.71 13.58 3.24
CA GLY A 64 -5.66 12.48 3.25
C GLY A 64 -6.02 11.94 1.86
N LYS A 65 -5.33 12.35 0.79
CA LYS A 65 -5.60 11.88 -0.57
C LYS A 65 -4.88 10.56 -0.84
N SER A 66 -5.49 9.67 -1.61
CA SER A 66 -4.96 8.36 -1.98
C SER A 66 -4.47 8.30 -3.43
N ASP A 67 -4.17 9.46 -4.05
CA ASP A 67 -3.82 9.55 -5.48
C ASP A 67 -2.50 8.85 -5.85
N ILE A 68 -1.67 8.51 -4.86
CA ILE A 68 -0.37 7.85 -5.04
C ILE A 68 -0.55 6.37 -4.77
N HIS A 69 -0.87 5.60 -5.81
CA HIS A 69 -1.09 4.17 -5.71
C HIS A 69 -0.72 3.43 -6.98
N THR A 70 -0.65 2.12 -6.87
CA THR A 70 -0.58 1.19 -7.98
C THR A 70 -1.60 0.09 -7.78
N HIS A 71 -1.94 -0.55 -8.88
CA HIS A 71 -2.82 -1.70 -8.96
C HIS A 71 -1.99 -2.97 -9.11
N ILE A 72 -2.34 -4.01 -8.35
CA ILE A 72 -1.77 -5.34 -8.45
C ILE A 72 -2.89 -6.23 -8.99
N GLU A 73 -2.83 -6.44 -10.30
CA GLU A 73 -3.77 -7.29 -11.03
C GLU A 73 -3.49 -8.77 -10.75
N PHE A 74 -4.56 -9.57 -10.69
CA PHE A 74 -4.50 -11.02 -10.66
C PHE A 74 -5.01 -11.55 -11.99
N ASN A 75 -4.23 -12.42 -12.64
CA ASN A 75 -4.79 -13.16 -13.75
C ASN A 75 -5.70 -14.24 -13.15
N HIS A 76 -7.02 -14.13 -13.35
CA HIS A 76 -8.02 -14.96 -12.67
C HIS A 76 -8.01 -16.45 -13.07
N TYR A 77 -7.02 -16.90 -13.84
CA TYR A 77 -6.98 -18.21 -14.46
C TYR A 77 -5.91 -19.15 -13.86
N ASP A 78 -4.91 -18.66 -13.13
CA ASP A 78 -3.86 -19.49 -12.53
C ASP A 78 -3.61 -19.15 -11.05
N ASN A 79 -3.46 -20.19 -10.21
CA ASN A 79 -3.18 -20.02 -8.77
C ASN A 79 -1.74 -19.55 -8.49
N GLU A 80 -0.83 -19.66 -9.46
CA GLU A 80 0.55 -19.17 -9.37
C GLU A 80 0.60 -17.63 -9.24
N ASP A 81 -0.43 -16.93 -9.72
CA ASP A 81 -0.48 -15.45 -9.69
C ASP A 81 -0.64 -14.87 -8.27
N PHE A 82 -1.16 -15.65 -7.30
CA PHE A 82 -1.31 -15.15 -5.94
C PHE A 82 0.01 -15.00 -5.20
N GLU A 83 0.95 -15.92 -5.41
CA GLU A 83 2.24 -15.87 -4.70
C GLU A 83 3.05 -14.65 -5.15
N ASP A 84 3.14 -14.39 -6.45
CA ASP A 84 3.87 -13.25 -7.00
C ASP A 84 3.23 -11.92 -6.60
N ALA A 85 1.90 -11.81 -6.70
CA ALA A 85 1.18 -10.62 -6.27
C ALA A 85 1.38 -10.32 -4.77
N PHE A 86 1.35 -11.37 -3.93
CA PHE A 86 1.58 -11.25 -2.49
C PHE A 86 3.03 -10.94 -2.14
N ASN A 87 3.99 -11.51 -2.86
CA ASN A 87 5.40 -11.16 -2.72
C ASN A 87 5.63 -9.70 -3.14
N TYR A 88 4.99 -9.24 -4.21
CA TYR A 88 5.04 -7.84 -4.64
C TYR A 88 4.45 -6.92 -3.57
N LEU A 89 3.22 -7.20 -3.08
CA LEU A 89 2.57 -6.43 -2.03
C LEU A 89 3.44 -6.31 -0.77
N LYS A 90 3.97 -7.44 -0.29
CA LYS A 90 4.84 -7.47 0.90
C LYS A 90 6.12 -6.67 0.67
N ASN A 91 6.77 -6.86 -0.47
CA ASN A 91 7.97 -6.11 -0.81
C ASN A 91 7.66 -4.60 -0.83
N PHE A 92 6.55 -4.20 -1.43
CA PHE A 92 6.11 -2.81 -1.48
C PHE A 92 5.97 -2.18 -0.08
N ILE A 93 5.26 -2.86 0.84
CA ILE A 93 5.12 -2.42 2.24
C ILE A 93 6.48 -2.29 2.93
N GLU A 94 7.35 -3.29 2.77
CA GLU A 94 8.69 -3.28 3.37
C GLU A 94 9.57 -2.16 2.81
N ARG A 95 9.48 -1.88 1.51
CA ARG A 95 10.23 -0.76 0.89
C ARG A 95 9.79 0.59 1.45
N ILE A 96 8.50 0.77 1.75
CA ILE A 96 8.01 1.98 2.41
C ILE A 96 8.55 2.08 3.85
N LYS A 97 8.37 1.03 4.65
CA LYS A 97 8.82 0.98 6.05
C LYS A 97 10.35 1.15 6.21
N THR A 98 11.11 0.64 5.25
CA THR A 98 12.59 0.74 5.21
C THR A 98 13.10 1.97 4.47
N GLU A 99 12.20 2.86 4.04
CA GLU A 99 12.50 4.11 3.33
C GLU A 99 13.27 3.93 2.01
N LYS A 100 13.09 2.79 1.34
CA LYS A 100 13.52 2.57 -0.05
C LYS A 100 12.50 3.11 -1.05
N LEU A 101 11.23 3.13 -0.68
CA LEU A 101 10.17 3.85 -1.38
C LEU A 101 9.69 4.96 -0.44
N ILE A 102 9.88 6.21 -0.84
CA ILE A 102 9.63 7.36 0.05
C ILE A 102 8.58 8.28 -0.53
N LEU A 103 7.80 8.92 0.34
CA LEU A 103 6.92 10.01 -0.05
C LEU A 103 7.74 11.30 -0.21
N VAL A 104 7.52 12.01 -1.31
CA VAL A 104 8.14 13.30 -1.62
C VAL A 104 7.07 14.35 -1.92
N LYS A 105 7.28 15.57 -1.42
CA LYS A 105 6.44 16.71 -1.77
C LYS A 105 6.93 17.30 -3.10
N LYS A 106 6.09 17.28 -4.15
CA LYS A 106 6.38 17.89 -5.46
C LYS A 106 6.10 19.40 -5.45
N ASN A 107 4.97 19.79 -4.87
CA ASN A 107 4.58 21.19 -4.64
C ASN A 107 3.60 21.25 -3.45
N ASP A 108 2.98 22.41 -3.19
CA ASP A 108 2.14 22.61 -2.00
C ASP A 108 0.93 21.68 -1.88
N GLU A 109 0.43 21.13 -2.98
CA GLU A 109 -0.79 20.33 -2.98
C GLU A 109 -0.61 18.92 -3.59
N ASN A 110 0.59 18.63 -4.10
CA ASN A 110 0.91 17.38 -4.79
C ASN A 110 2.09 16.68 -4.14
N TYR A 111 1.88 15.39 -3.91
CA TYR A 111 2.88 14.45 -3.43
C TYR A 111 3.11 13.37 -4.49
N ASP A 112 4.23 12.67 -4.38
CA ASP A 112 4.52 11.46 -5.17
C ASP A 112 5.36 10.52 -4.31
N TRP A 113 5.47 9.26 -4.70
CA TRP A 113 6.52 8.40 -4.18
C TRP A 113 7.75 8.42 -5.07
N LEU A 114 8.87 8.02 -4.50
CA LEU A 114 10.12 7.91 -5.21
C LEU A 114 10.85 6.66 -4.76
N ASP A 115 11.26 5.88 -5.76
CA ASP A 115 12.14 4.75 -5.58
C ASP A 115 13.56 5.26 -5.41
N VAL A 116 14.12 5.09 -4.21
CA VAL A 116 15.44 5.60 -3.85
C VAL A 116 16.54 4.86 -4.61
N ASP A 117 16.32 3.59 -4.95
CA ASP A 117 17.31 2.77 -5.66
C ASP A 117 17.44 3.24 -7.14
N ASP A 118 16.35 3.75 -7.73
CA ASP A 118 16.32 4.25 -9.11
C ASP A 118 16.68 5.74 -9.23
N PHE A 119 16.71 6.49 -8.13
CA PHE A 119 16.94 7.93 -8.14
C PHE A 119 18.42 8.30 -7.98
N ARG A 120 18.93 9.12 -8.91
CA ARG A 120 20.34 9.55 -8.94
C ARG A 120 20.58 11.00 -8.49
N GLY A 121 19.58 11.66 -7.90
CA GLY A 121 19.65 13.06 -7.48
C GLY A 121 19.65 13.26 -5.96
N SER A 122 19.61 14.52 -5.54
CA SER A 122 19.39 14.91 -4.14
C SER A 122 17.90 14.99 -3.82
N ILE A 123 17.47 14.44 -2.69
CA ILE A 123 16.08 14.48 -2.23
C ILE A 123 15.94 15.60 -1.18
N HIS A 124 15.24 16.68 -1.52
CA HIS A 124 15.11 17.85 -0.65
C HIS A 124 13.79 17.90 0.16
N SER A 125 12.78 17.11 -0.22
CA SER A 125 11.43 17.18 0.33
C SER A 125 10.86 15.80 0.72
N LYS A 126 11.72 14.91 1.22
CA LYS A 126 11.33 13.59 1.75
C LYS A 126 10.44 13.74 2.98
N ILE A 127 9.37 12.95 3.03
CA ILE A 127 8.57 12.71 4.22
C ILE A 127 8.94 11.31 4.74
N SER A 128 9.47 11.24 5.95
CA SER A 128 9.97 9.99 6.54
C SER A 128 8.85 9.13 7.09
N TRP A 129 8.97 7.81 6.91
CA TRP A 129 8.14 6.83 7.61
C TRP A 129 8.37 6.89 9.12
N LYS A 130 9.63 7.05 9.53
CA LYS A 130 10.09 6.98 10.92
C LYS A 130 9.92 8.33 11.61
N ARG A 131 9.78 8.31 12.93
CA ARG A 131 9.85 9.53 13.74
C ARG A 131 11.32 9.94 13.92
N ASN A 132 11.68 11.14 13.49
CA ASN A 132 13.02 11.72 13.68
C ASN A 132 13.26 12.10 15.14
#